data_AF-A0A7D9LQT0-F1
#
_entry.id   AF-A0A7D9LQT0-F1
#
_cell.length_a   1.000
_cell.length_b   1.000
_cell.length_c   1.000
_cell.angle_alpha   90.00
_cell.angle_beta   90.00
_cell.angle_gamma   90.00
#
_symmetry.space_group_name_H-M   'P 1'
#
loop_
_entity.id
_entity.type
_entity.pdbx_description
1 polymer ?
#
loop_
_entity_poly.entity_id
_entity_poly.type
_entity_poly.pdbx_seq_one_letter_code
_entity_poly.pdbx_strand_id
1 'polypeptide(L)'
;MSVRRNAFRSERNSLWHSSGGIISPPLLFIVYINDLPNCLKHTTSRMFTAVGETLGEMERRSNEDLMIVRKWLSANLLSFNIAKTEYVLIGLWHGMNNIDAQPGVKIGSQSIKRVKHAKVLGVQVDENVNWGKTF
;
A
#
# COMPACT_ATOMS: atom_id res chain seq x y z
N MET A 1 0.04 5.41 -41.53
CA MET A 1 -0.81 4.27 -41.12
C MET A 1 -1.05 4.34 -39.62
N SER A 2 -2.19 4.87 -39.20
CA SER A 2 -2.55 5.02 -37.79
C SER A 2 -3.99 4.59 -37.60
N VAL A 3 -4.21 3.34 -37.20
CA VAL A 3 -5.49 2.82 -36.71
C VAL A 3 -5.15 1.71 -35.72
N ARG A 4 -5.67 1.79 -34.48
CA ARG A 4 -5.82 0.71 -33.45
C ARG A 4 -5.61 1.14 -31.99
N ARG A 5 -5.68 2.43 -31.62
CA ARG A 5 -5.73 2.83 -30.19
C ARG A 5 -7.12 3.25 -29.68
N ASN A 6 -8.06 3.59 -30.57
CA ASN A 6 -9.36 4.17 -30.17
C ASN A 6 -10.51 3.16 -30.01
N ALA A 7 -10.41 1.94 -30.56
CA ALA A 7 -11.51 0.96 -30.52
C ALA A 7 -11.76 0.41 -29.10
N PHE A 8 -10.69 0.07 -28.38
CA PHE A 8 -10.78 -0.57 -27.04
C PHE A 8 -11.32 0.35 -25.94
N ARG A 9 -11.33 1.67 -26.16
CA ARG A 9 -11.89 2.66 -25.23
C ARG A 9 -13.37 2.92 -25.49
N SER A 10 -13.83 2.71 -26.73
CA SER A 10 -15.23 2.93 -27.12
C SER A 10 -16.14 1.79 -26.66
N GLU A 11 -15.70 0.54 -26.80
CA GLU A 11 -16.49 -0.65 -26.43
C GLU A 11 -16.72 -0.77 -24.92
N ARG A 12 -15.80 -0.27 -24.10
CA ARG A 12 -16.00 -0.21 -22.64
C ARG A 12 -17.01 0.84 -22.22
N ASN A 13 -17.24 1.90 -23.00
CA ASN A 13 -18.24 2.91 -22.68
C ASN A 13 -19.65 2.48 -23.11
N SER A 14 -19.79 1.62 -24.12
CA SER A 14 -21.10 1.11 -24.57
C SER A 14 -21.68 0.02 -23.66
N LEU A 15 -20.87 -0.63 -22.83
CA LEU A 15 -21.30 -1.67 -21.88
C LEU A 15 -22.01 -1.12 -20.62
N TRP A 16 -22.04 0.20 -20.40
CA TRP A 16 -22.70 0.81 -19.24
C TRP A 16 -24.17 1.20 -19.47
N HIS A 17 -24.72 0.96 -20.68
CA HIS A 17 -26.05 1.43 -21.08
C HIS A 17 -27.01 0.34 -21.56
N SER A 18 -26.87 -0.90 -21.10
CA SER A 18 -27.86 -1.95 -21.33
C SER A 18 -28.19 -2.70 -20.05
N SER A 19 -29.48 -2.65 -19.72
CA SER A 19 -30.19 -3.28 -18.63
C SER A 19 -29.76 -4.74 -18.41
N GLY A 20 -29.09 -5.04 -17.29
CA GLY A 20 -28.82 -6.41 -16.86
C GLY A 20 -27.40 -6.68 -16.34
N GLY A 21 -27.03 -6.05 -15.23
CA GLY A 21 -25.89 -6.50 -14.40
C GLY A 21 -24.60 -5.70 -14.55
N ILE A 22 -24.64 -4.39 -14.28
CA ILE A 22 -23.42 -3.62 -14.04
C ILE A 22 -22.96 -3.90 -12.62
N ILE A 23 -21.81 -4.58 -12.46
CA ILE A 23 -21.09 -4.57 -11.17
C ILE A 23 -20.81 -3.11 -10.84
N SER A 24 -21.35 -2.62 -9.72
CA SER A 24 -21.18 -1.24 -9.32
C SER A 24 -19.69 -0.93 -9.11
N PRO A 25 -19.19 0.26 -9.46
CA PRO A 25 -17.79 0.63 -9.22
C PRO A 25 -17.32 0.39 -7.76
N PRO A 26 -18.15 0.61 -6.72
CA PRO A 26 -17.82 0.22 -5.35
C PRO A 26 -17.67 -1.30 -5.16
N LEU A 27 -18.54 -2.10 -5.77
CA LEU A 27 -18.46 -3.57 -5.71
C LEU A 27 -17.20 -4.07 -6.43
N LEU A 28 -16.87 -3.48 -7.59
CA LEU A 28 -15.64 -3.78 -8.32
C LEU A 28 -14.39 -3.44 -7.48
N PHE A 29 -14.40 -2.30 -6.78
CA PHE A 29 -13.33 -1.93 -5.87
C PHE A 29 -13.18 -2.92 -4.70
N ILE A 30 -14.29 -3.40 -4.14
CA ILE A 30 -14.30 -4.39 -3.06
C ILE A 30 -13.74 -5.74 -3.55
N VAL A 31 -14.13 -6.19 -4.75
CA VAL A 31 -13.58 -7.43 -5.33
C VAL A 31 -12.07 -7.32 -5.51
N TYR A 32 -11.58 -6.20 -6.05
CA TYR A 32 -10.14 -5.97 -6.18
C TYR A 32 -9.43 -5.96 -4.82
N ILE A 33 -9.90 -5.18 -3.84
CA ILE A 33 -9.18 -5.06 -2.56
C ILE A 33 -9.15 -6.38 -1.77
N ASN A 34 -10.15 -7.25 -1.97
CA ASN A 34 -10.22 -8.56 -1.32
C ASN A 34 -9.20 -9.57 -1.87
N ASP A 35 -8.72 -9.40 -3.09
CA ASP A 35 -7.66 -10.24 -3.68
C ASP A 35 -6.24 -9.74 -3.34
N LEU A 36 -6.11 -8.50 -2.87
CA LEU A 36 -4.82 -7.89 -2.50
C LEU A 36 -4.02 -8.69 -1.44
N PRO A 37 -4.61 -9.21 -0.34
CA PRO A 37 -3.86 -9.99 0.65
C PRO A 37 -3.15 -11.21 0.06
N ASN A 38 -3.75 -11.85 -0.95
CA ASN A 38 -3.21 -13.06 -1.57
C ASN A 38 -1.91 -12.79 -2.36
N CYS A 39 -1.61 -11.52 -2.63
CA CYS A 39 -0.42 -11.11 -3.37
C CYS A 39 0.76 -10.78 -2.45
N LEU A 40 0.53 -10.59 -1.15
CA LEU A 40 1.56 -10.17 -0.21
C LEU A 40 2.33 -11.37 0.31
N LYS A 41 3.65 -11.24 0.46
CA LYS A 41 4.50 -12.32 0.96
C LYS A 41 4.89 -12.13 2.42
N HIS A 42 5.03 -10.89 2.87
CA HIS A 42 5.64 -10.58 4.16
C HIS A 42 4.81 -9.62 5.03
N THR A 43 3.79 -8.99 4.44
CA THR A 43 2.95 -7.97 5.09
C THR A 43 1.47 -8.36 5.09
N THR A 44 0.69 -7.85 6.05
CA THR A 44 -0.76 -8.06 6.11
C THR A 44 -1.51 -6.91 5.45
N SER A 45 -2.59 -7.17 4.69
CA SER A 45 -3.12 -6.15 3.76
C SER A 45 -3.88 -4.98 4.41
N ARG A 46 -4.32 -5.12 5.68
CA ARG A 46 -5.06 -4.04 6.37
C ARG A 46 -4.15 -2.87 6.74
N MET A 47 -2.90 -3.16 7.04
CA MET A 47 -1.82 -2.22 7.28
C MET A 47 -0.55 -2.94 6.85
N PHE A 48 0.16 -2.41 5.84
CA PHE A 48 1.41 -3.01 5.36
C PHE A 48 2.46 -2.97 6.46
N THR A 49 2.55 -4.04 7.24
CA THR A 49 3.47 -4.18 8.38
C THR A 49 4.55 -5.19 8.05
N ALA A 50 5.80 -4.74 7.99
CA ALA A 50 6.96 -5.62 7.90
C ALA A 50 7.64 -5.68 9.27
N VAL A 51 7.89 -6.89 9.77
CA VAL A 51 8.61 -7.14 11.02
C VAL A 51 9.95 -7.80 10.69
N GLY A 52 11.01 -7.36 11.35
CA GLY A 52 12.36 -7.90 11.18
C GLY A 52 13.26 -7.50 12.35
N GLU A 53 14.39 -8.20 12.50
CA GLU A 53 15.35 -7.96 13.57
C GLU A 53 16.28 -6.78 13.26
N THR A 54 16.42 -6.45 11.97
CA THR A 54 17.28 -5.37 11.48
C THR A 54 16.52 -4.43 10.55
N LEU A 55 16.92 -3.15 10.53
CA LEU A 55 16.35 -2.15 9.63
C LEU A 55 16.53 -2.52 8.16
N GLY A 56 17.68 -3.08 7.79
CA GLY A 56 17.95 -3.50 6.41
C GLY A 56 17.05 -4.65 5.96
N GLU A 57 16.75 -5.58 6.85
CA GLU A 57 15.79 -6.65 6.56
C GLU A 57 14.36 -6.10 6.41
N MET A 58 13.91 -5.22 7.31
CA MET A 58 12.60 -4.58 7.23
C MET A 58 12.46 -3.75 5.95
N GLU A 59 13.50 -3.00 5.57
CA GLU A 59 13.54 -2.24 4.33
C GLU A 59 13.42 -3.16 3.11
N ARG A 60 14.22 -4.23 3.07
CA ARG A 60 14.17 -5.20 1.96
C ARG A 60 12.79 -5.83 1.82
N ARG A 61 12.24 -6.36 2.91
CA ARG A 61 10.90 -7.00 2.93
C ARG A 61 9.81 -6.02 2.52
N SER A 62 9.85 -4.78 3.03
CA SER A 62 8.87 -3.74 2.68
C SER A 62 8.95 -3.38 1.19
N ASN A 63 10.16 -3.17 0.67
CA ASN A 63 10.36 -2.84 -0.74
C ASN A 63 9.95 -3.99 -1.68
N GLU A 64 10.18 -5.25 -1.29
CA GLU A 64 9.73 -6.42 -2.04
C GLU A 64 8.20 -6.50 -2.14
N ASP A 65 7.50 -6.35 -1.02
CA ASP A 65 6.03 -6.36 -1.01
C ASP A 65 5.46 -5.15 -1.75
N LEU A 66 6.03 -3.96 -1.59
CA LEU A 66 5.62 -2.76 -2.34
C LEU A 66 5.80 -2.92 -3.86
N MET A 67 6.83 -3.65 -4.30
CA MET A 67 6.98 -4.01 -5.71
C MET A 67 5.88 -4.94 -6.20
N ILE A 68 5.48 -5.92 -5.39
CA ILE A 68 4.39 -6.85 -5.75
C ILE A 68 3.06 -6.09 -5.80
N VAL A 69 2.77 -5.26 -4.79
CA VAL A 69 1.58 -4.39 -4.75
C VAL A 69 1.53 -3.49 -5.98
N ARG A 70 2.65 -2.86 -6.36
CA ARG A 70 2.71 -2.02 -7.56
C ARG A 70 2.37 -2.80 -8.83
N LYS A 71 2.90 -4.02 -8.99
CA LYS A 71 2.59 -4.89 -10.13
C LYS A 71 1.11 -5.26 -10.15
N TRP A 72 0.56 -5.64 -9.00
CA TRP A 72 -0.85 -5.98 -8.85
C TRP A 72 -1.76 -4.80 -9.18
N LEU A 73 -1.47 -3.60 -8.65
CA LEU A 73 -2.22 -2.38 -8.97
C LEU A 73 -2.20 -2.09 -10.47
N SER A 74 -1.03 -2.18 -11.09
CA SER A 74 -0.88 -1.94 -12.54
C SER A 74 -1.68 -2.95 -13.37
N ALA A 75 -1.69 -4.23 -12.97
CA ALA A 75 -2.47 -5.28 -13.62
C ALA A 75 -4.00 -5.04 -13.49
N ASN A 76 -4.45 -4.46 -12.39
CA ASN A 76 -5.85 -4.13 -12.12
C ASN A 76 -6.25 -2.71 -12.57
N LEU A 77 -5.39 -2.01 -13.33
CA LEU A 77 -5.60 -0.62 -13.77
C LEU A 77 -5.81 0.37 -12.61
N LEU A 78 -5.27 0.06 -11.45
CA LEU A 78 -5.26 0.91 -10.26
C LEU A 78 -3.91 1.64 -10.16
N SER A 79 -3.94 2.84 -9.58
CA SER A 79 -2.74 3.64 -9.33
C SER A 79 -2.59 3.92 -7.85
N PHE A 80 -1.36 3.82 -7.35
CA PHE A 80 -1.03 4.16 -5.98
C PHE A 80 -0.88 5.68 -5.81
N ASN A 81 -1.48 6.26 -4.76
CA ASN A 81 -1.27 7.67 -4.43
C ASN A 81 -0.08 7.82 -3.46
N ILE A 82 1.13 7.81 -4.01
CA ILE A 82 2.39 7.85 -3.25
C ILE A 82 2.44 9.09 -2.35
N ALA A 83 1.92 10.23 -2.80
CA ALA A 83 1.93 11.48 -2.02
C ALA A 83 1.08 11.42 -0.74
N LYS A 84 0.10 10.51 -0.67
CA LYS A 84 -0.72 10.26 0.53
C LYS A 84 -0.23 9.07 1.36
N THR A 85 0.83 8.40 0.92
CA THR A 85 1.37 7.24 1.62
C THR A 85 2.53 7.67 2.50
N GLU A 86 2.42 7.28 3.75
CA GLU A 86 3.41 7.52 4.78
C GLU A 86 3.70 6.20 5.48
N TYR A 87 4.89 6.06 6.05
CA TYR A 87 5.23 4.92 6.89
C TYR A 87 5.67 5.38 8.27
N VAL A 88 5.36 4.56 9.27
CA VAL A 88 5.82 4.73 10.66
C VAL A 88 6.78 3.59 10.96
N LEU A 89 7.95 3.93 11.51
CA LEU A 89 8.89 2.94 12.02
C LEU A 89 8.60 2.78 13.52
N ILE A 90 8.19 1.59 13.94
CA ILE A 90 7.85 1.28 15.34
C ILE A 90 8.95 0.39 15.92
N GLY A 91 9.46 0.74 17.09
CA GLY A 91 10.51 -0.02 17.78
C GLY A 91 10.58 0.28 19.28
N LEU A 92 11.46 -0.42 19.99
CA LEU A 92 11.71 -0.13 21.41
C LEU A 92 12.48 1.19 21.56
N TRP A 93 12.02 2.02 22.50
CA TRP A 93 12.61 3.33 22.85
C TRP A 93 14.14 3.32 22.96
N HIS A 94 14.71 2.29 23.60
CA HIS A 94 16.15 2.16 23.83
C HIS A 94 16.95 1.91 22.54
N GLY A 95 16.31 1.41 21.48
CA GLY A 95 16.94 1.17 20.17
C GLY A 95 16.75 2.30 19.18
N MET A 96 15.74 3.17 19.34
CA MET A 96 15.36 4.19 18.34
C MET A 96 16.07 5.53 18.49
N ASN A 97 16.56 5.87 19.69
CA ASN A 97 17.26 7.13 19.96
C ASN A 97 18.59 7.30 19.20
N ASN A 98 19.08 6.24 18.57
CA ASN A 98 20.36 6.22 17.84
C ASN A 98 20.22 5.80 16.37
N ILE A 99 18.99 5.69 15.86
CA ILE A 99 18.73 5.35 14.45
C ILE A 99 18.69 6.64 13.63
N ASP A 100 19.86 7.13 13.25
CA ASP A 100 20.00 8.12 12.17
C ASP A 100 19.75 7.49 10.78
N ALA A 101 19.80 6.16 10.69
CA ALA A 101 19.55 5.41 9.46
C ALA A 101 18.05 5.40 9.13
N GLN A 102 17.64 6.21 8.16
CA GLN A 102 16.29 6.15 7.61
C GLN A 102 16.21 5.05 6.55
N PRO A 103 15.38 4.01 6.72
CA PRO A 103 15.23 2.98 5.71
C PRO A 103 14.70 3.58 4.41
N GLY A 104 15.32 3.20 3.30
CA GLY A 104 15.02 3.66 1.95
C GLY A 104 13.76 3.04 1.36
N VAL A 105 12.60 3.22 2.01
CA VAL A 105 11.33 2.67 1.55
C VAL A 105 10.85 3.43 0.29
N LYS A 106 10.69 2.71 -0.82
CA LYS A 106 10.39 3.29 -2.14
C LYS A 106 9.33 2.50 -2.87
N ILE A 107 8.53 3.21 -3.68
CA ILE A 107 7.61 2.62 -4.65
C ILE A 107 8.06 3.06 -6.04
N GLY A 108 8.70 2.14 -6.77
CA GLY A 108 9.34 2.47 -8.03
C GLY A 108 10.52 3.42 -7.83
N SER A 109 10.46 4.61 -8.43
CA SER A 109 11.50 5.65 -8.30
C SER A 109 11.23 6.65 -7.19
N GLN A 110 10.07 6.59 -6.52
CA GLN A 110 9.66 7.58 -5.52
C GLN A 110 9.81 7.04 -4.11
N SER A 111 10.42 7.83 -3.22
CA SER A 111 10.52 7.52 -1.80
C SER A 111 9.21 7.80 -1.06
N ILE A 112 8.85 6.91 -0.14
CA ILE A 112 7.72 7.13 0.77
C ILE A 112 8.22 7.99 1.94
N LYS A 113 7.38 8.94 2.38
CA LYS A 113 7.68 9.79 3.53
C LYS A 113 7.60 9.00 4.84
N ARG A 114 8.65 9.10 5.66
CA ARG A 114 8.60 8.66 7.07
C ARG A 114 7.86 9.69 7.91
N VAL A 115 6.97 9.24 8.78
CA VAL A 115 6.34 10.07 9.81
C VAL A 115 6.51 9.43 11.19
N LYS A 116 6.55 10.27 12.22
CA LYS A 116 6.66 9.84 13.63
C LYS A 116 5.32 9.42 14.22
N HIS A 117 4.23 9.96 13.68
CA HIS A 117 2.87 9.67 14.10
C HIS A 117 1.97 9.60 12.88
N ALA A 118 1.00 8.68 12.89
CA ALA A 118 -0.01 8.55 11.85
C ALA A 118 -1.39 8.31 12.46
N LYS A 119 -2.43 8.91 11.85
CA LYS A 119 -3.83 8.65 12.24
C LYS A 119 -4.44 7.62 11.30
N VAL A 120 -4.80 6.47 11.83
CA VAL A 120 -5.40 5.36 11.07
C VAL A 120 -6.76 5.03 11.67
N LEU A 121 -7.83 5.23 10.90
CA LEU A 121 -9.21 4.94 11.32
C LEU A 121 -9.63 5.57 12.67
N GLY A 122 -9.10 6.76 12.97
CA GLY A 122 -9.37 7.45 14.24
C GLY A 122 -8.37 7.15 15.36
N VAL A 123 -7.56 6.10 15.22
CA VAL A 123 -6.50 5.74 16.18
C VAL A 123 -5.21 6.47 15.82
N GLN A 124 -4.54 7.04 16.82
CA GLN A 124 -3.19 7.58 16.65
C GLN A 124 -2.15 6.49 16.91
N VAL A 125 -1.25 6.30 15.94
CA VAL A 125 -0.12 5.38 16.02
C VAL A 125 1.15 6.21 16.09
N ASP A 126 1.92 6.07 17.17
CA ASP A 126 3.19 6.77 17.38
C ASP A 126 4.36 5.79 17.18
N GLU A 127 5.52 6.33 16.78
CA GLU A 127 6.77 5.58 16.65
C GLU A 127 7.22 5.02 18.03
N ASN A 128 6.91 5.72 19.11
CA ASN A 128 7.19 5.35 20.49
C ASN A 128 5.96 4.73 21.15
N VAL A 129 5.67 3.47 20.83
CA VAL A 129 4.56 2.77 21.48
C VAL A 129 4.94 2.40 22.91
N ASN A 130 4.56 3.26 23.87
CA ASN A 130 4.76 2.99 25.29
C ASN A 130 3.60 2.12 25.81
N TRP A 131 3.75 0.80 25.72
CA TRP A 131 2.85 -0.16 26.36
C TRP A 131 3.09 -0.17 27.88
N GLY A 132 2.82 0.95 28.55
CA GLY A 132 2.64 0.96 30.00
C GLY A 132 1.45 0.07 30.31
N LYS A 133 1.66 -1.01 31.08
CA LYS A 133 0.62 -1.99 31.47
C LYS A 133 -0.70 -1.27 31.76
N THR A 134 -1.70 -1.49 30.92
CA THR A 134 -3.06 -1.03 31.17
C THR A 134 -3.96 -2.26 31.19
N PHE A 135 -4.23 -2.75 32.40
CA PHE A 135 -5.46 -3.42 32.78
C PHE A 135 -5.97 -2.69 34.02
#